data_AF-A0AAE0WUK3-F1
#
_entry.id   AF-A0AAE0WUK3-F1
#
_cell.length_a   1.000
_cell.length_b   1.000
_cell.length_c   1.000
_cell.angle_alpha   90.00
_cell.angle_beta   90.00
_cell.angle_gamma   90.00
#
_symmetry.space_group_name_H-M   'P 1'
#
loop_
_entity.id
_entity.type
_entity.pdbx_description
1 polymer ?
#
loop_
_entity_poly.entity_id
_entity_poly.type
_entity_poly.pdbx_seq_one_letter_code
_entity_poly.pdbx_strand_id
1 'polypeptide(L)'
;MACGSGTTMETASPSRSSADSIMIDLSFHSSVPDRACDATNTIFEHDQPLSNNISTKTLLPDTVASPHAWEQLDQQPYPFFSAPRSALDKDTYSSAIEKTTYLTERISFDSIANHNADCIVRTLCAMPDQMLRRETFPCFIHPQWDRKALPEPLAVCVRIAKMFASRTPEIIPFIWRTILAETRRAVAMVHEMSLLDLLATQQAGMVYMIMRKIEDPVEDVEWNREMTSAVSTICNRFVDSLDGSFCQAEKIHPSQTWTDWIFAESRRRTSAVWFLLAKSVFVKTRAGCDATEAPWTLPLPCPRQQWEARTCEAWSEEMGAAQPDQLSTFGGLVVAKTQTGHKQNARALNSWNASADGLGLLLNLAAGTM
;
A
#
# COMPACT_ATOMS: atom_id res chain seq x y z
N MET A 1 71.62 35.00 32.97
CA MET A 1 71.54 36.46 32.76
C MET A 1 70.08 36.86 32.85
N ALA A 2 69.76 37.77 33.78
CA ALA A 2 68.55 38.60 33.96
C ALA A 2 67.15 37.94 33.87
N CYS A 3 66.39 37.77 34.97
CA CYS A 3 65.57 38.78 35.72
C CYS A 3 64.29 39.19 34.94
N GLY A 4 63.06 39.26 35.46
CA GLY A 4 62.47 39.19 36.80
C GLY A 4 60.92 39.02 36.67
N SER A 5 60.21 38.48 37.67
CA SER A 5 59.54 39.17 38.78
C SER A 5 58.21 39.85 38.41
N GLY A 6 57.10 39.50 39.10
CA GLY A 6 55.88 40.32 39.07
C GLY A 6 54.59 39.63 39.53
N THR A 7 54.40 39.57 40.84
CA THR A 7 53.18 39.18 41.58
C THR A 7 52.15 40.31 41.59
N THR A 8 50.83 40.02 41.51
CA THR A 8 49.80 40.68 42.34
C THR A 8 48.49 39.89 42.40
N MET A 9 48.03 39.68 43.64
CA MET A 9 46.68 39.28 44.06
C MET A 9 45.80 40.53 44.25
N GLU A 10 44.49 40.42 44.00
CA GLU A 10 43.40 41.15 44.68
C GLU A 10 42.09 40.40 44.36
N THR A 11 41.51 39.55 45.22
CA THR A 11 40.60 39.80 46.36
C THR A 11 39.48 40.83 46.13
N ALA A 12 38.24 40.36 45.93
CA ALA A 12 37.08 40.59 46.83
C ALA A 12 35.72 40.28 46.16
N SER A 13 34.99 39.35 46.78
CA SER A 13 33.52 39.13 46.70
C SER A 13 32.75 40.35 47.27
N PRO A 14 31.37 40.47 47.33
CA PRO A 14 30.36 39.40 47.35
C PRO A 14 28.94 39.68 46.77
N SER A 15 28.11 38.62 46.80
CA SER A 15 26.63 38.60 46.92
C SER A 15 25.81 39.05 45.68
N ARG A 16 24.69 38.43 45.29
CA ARG A 16 23.67 37.64 46.01
C ARG A 16 22.75 36.95 44.97
N SER A 17 22.34 35.71 45.27
CA SER A 17 20.98 35.16 45.04
C SER A 17 20.41 35.12 43.62
N SER A 18 20.28 33.92 43.04
CA SER A 18 18.98 33.21 43.02
C SER A 18 19.17 31.81 42.42
N ALA A 19 18.43 30.85 42.97
CA ALA A 19 18.33 29.49 42.48
C ALA A 19 17.89 29.45 41.01
N ASP A 20 18.42 28.50 40.23
CA ASP A 20 17.62 27.74 39.28
C ASP A 20 18.29 26.42 38.90
N SER A 21 17.43 25.42 38.83
CA SER A 21 17.69 23.99 38.70
C SER A 21 18.55 23.61 37.51
N ILE A 22 19.52 22.72 37.74
CA ILE A 22 20.14 21.91 36.70
C ILE A 22 19.09 20.91 36.23
N MET A 23 18.39 21.24 35.14
CA MET A 23 17.64 20.26 34.37
C MET A 23 18.64 19.34 33.67
N ILE A 24 18.53 18.05 34.00
CA ILE A 24 19.11 16.94 33.26
C ILE A 24 18.48 16.99 31.87
N ASP A 25 19.29 17.29 30.86
CA ASP A 25 18.91 17.20 29.45
C ASP A 25 18.76 15.71 29.08
N LEU A 26 17.57 15.16 29.34
CA LEU A 26 17.15 13.88 28.79
C LEU A 26 16.62 14.16 27.38
N SER A 27 17.54 14.30 26.43
CA SER A 27 17.24 14.11 25.03
C SER A 27 16.77 12.66 24.84
N PHE A 28 15.44 12.47 24.78
CA PHE A 28 14.82 11.24 24.30
C PHE A 28 15.17 11.09 22.80
N HIS A 29 16.33 10.50 22.51
CA HIS A 29 16.47 9.77 21.27
C HIS A 29 15.50 8.60 21.34
N SER A 30 14.46 8.66 20.50
CA SER A 30 13.68 7.48 20.13
C SER A 30 14.61 6.54 19.37
N SER A 31 15.44 5.80 20.09
CA SER A 31 16.27 4.73 19.56
C SER A 31 15.35 3.63 19.05
N VAL A 32 15.36 3.43 17.73
CA VAL A 32 14.90 2.20 17.09
C VAL A 32 15.64 1.05 17.79
N PRO A 33 14.96 -0.02 18.26
CA PRO A 33 15.64 -1.06 19.01
C PRO A 33 16.66 -1.80 18.14
N ASP A 34 17.87 -2.00 18.67
CA ASP A 34 19.01 -2.78 18.09
C ASP A 34 18.62 -4.17 17.55
N ARG A 35 17.43 -4.68 17.89
CA ARG A 35 16.89 -5.95 17.39
C ARG A 35 16.46 -5.93 15.92
N ALA A 36 16.37 -4.78 15.28
CA ALA A 36 15.76 -4.64 13.94
C ALA A 36 16.54 -5.36 12.81
N CYS A 37 17.85 -5.56 13.00
CA CYS A 37 18.73 -6.23 12.03
C CYS A 37 19.30 -7.58 12.51
N ASP A 38 19.00 -7.99 13.74
CA ASP A 38 19.38 -9.31 14.26
C ASP A 38 18.33 -10.36 13.90
N ALA A 39 18.42 -10.94 12.71
CA ALA A 39 17.68 -12.15 12.37
C ALA A 39 18.54 -13.16 11.62
N THR A 40 19.17 -14.07 12.37
CA THR A 40 19.50 -15.40 11.88
C THR A 40 18.22 -16.16 11.53
N ASN A 41 18.19 -16.79 10.35
CA ASN A 41 17.12 -17.65 9.80
C ASN A 41 16.43 -18.53 10.86
N THR A 42 15.36 -18.01 11.46
CA THR A 42 14.43 -18.78 12.29
C THR A 42 13.08 -18.11 12.16
N ILE A 43 12.29 -18.60 11.21
CA ILE A 43 10.96 -18.08 10.87
C ILE A 43 9.98 -19.23 11.11
N PHE A 44 9.15 -19.01 12.14
CA PHE A 44 7.88 -19.67 12.51
C PHE A 44 7.89 -21.16 12.86
N GLU A 45 8.34 -21.48 14.07
CA GLU A 45 7.70 -22.50 14.90
C GLU A 45 7.29 -21.84 16.23
N HIS A 46 6.00 -21.51 16.37
CA HIS A 46 5.26 -21.62 17.63
C HIS A 46 3.80 -21.19 17.44
N ASP A 47 2.96 -22.16 17.11
CA ASP A 47 1.55 -22.14 17.49
C ASP A 47 1.46 -22.42 19.00
N GLN A 48 0.80 -21.53 19.77
CA GLN A 48 -0.07 -21.86 20.92
C GLN A 48 -0.87 -20.61 21.36
N PRO A 49 -2.15 -20.77 21.75
CA PRO A 49 -3.02 -19.65 22.09
C PRO A 49 -2.88 -19.28 23.57
N LEU A 50 -2.61 -18.00 23.86
CA LEU A 50 -2.72 -17.46 25.23
C LEU A 50 -4.01 -16.65 25.34
N SER A 51 -5.03 -17.25 25.95
CA SER A 51 -6.08 -16.49 26.60
C SER A 51 -5.49 -15.72 27.78
N ASN A 52 -5.81 -14.44 27.95
CA ASN A 52 -6.17 -13.89 29.26
C ASN A 52 -6.79 -12.49 29.17
N ASN A 53 -7.94 -12.38 29.83
CA ASN A 53 -8.63 -11.15 30.18
C ASN A 53 -7.76 -10.28 31.10
N ILE A 54 -7.52 -9.01 30.74
CA ILE A 54 -7.28 -7.95 31.73
C ILE A 54 -7.97 -6.66 31.28
N SER A 55 -8.96 -6.26 32.08
CA SER A 55 -9.62 -4.95 32.04
C SER A 55 -8.73 -3.93 32.74
N THR A 56 -8.33 -2.86 32.05
CA THR A 56 -7.88 -1.63 32.71
C THR A 56 -8.35 -0.40 31.93
N LYS A 57 -9.27 0.35 32.55
CA LYS A 57 -9.59 1.73 32.20
C LYS A 57 -8.43 2.62 32.67
N THR A 58 -7.85 3.44 31.81
CA THR A 58 -7.21 4.69 32.25
C THR A 58 -7.32 5.76 31.16
N LEU A 59 -7.73 6.95 31.59
CA LEU A 59 -8.06 8.14 30.81
C LEU A 59 -6.82 8.78 30.16
N LEU A 60 -6.98 9.27 28.93
CA LEU A 60 -6.09 10.24 28.28
C LEU A 60 -6.87 11.54 27.97
N PRO A 61 -6.21 12.71 27.96
CA PRO A 61 -6.88 14.02 27.91
C PRO A 61 -7.27 14.45 26.48
N ASP A 62 -8.41 15.13 26.39
CA ASP A 62 -9.03 15.68 25.19
C ASP A 62 -8.20 16.80 24.55
N THR A 63 -7.70 16.58 23.32
CA THR A 63 -7.64 17.61 22.24
C THR A 63 -7.18 16.98 20.92
N VAL A 64 -8.08 16.27 20.24
CA VAL A 64 -7.97 15.96 18.81
C VAL A 64 -9.33 16.27 18.18
N ALA A 65 -9.30 16.92 17.01
CA ALA A 65 -10.47 17.33 16.27
C ALA A 65 -11.52 16.21 16.17
N SER A 66 -12.79 16.61 16.39
CA SER A 66 -13.95 15.72 16.51
C SER A 66 -13.99 14.60 15.45
N PRO A 67 -14.13 13.32 15.85
CA PRO A 67 -14.29 12.18 14.93
C PRO A 67 -15.54 12.21 14.06
N HIS A 68 -16.41 13.22 14.16
CA HIS A 68 -17.70 13.28 13.47
C HIS A 68 -17.72 14.17 12.20
N ALA A 69 -16.58 14.70 11.76
CA ALA A 69 -16.54 15.58 10.59
C ALA A 69 -16.90 14.86 9.25
N TRP A 70 -16.70 13.54 9.17
CA TRP A 70 -17.07 12.76 7.97
C TRP A 70 -18.57 12.39 7.91
N GLU A 71 -19.26 12.32 9.06
CA GLU A 71 -20.71 12.07 9.14
C GLU A 71 -21.54 13.23 8.56
N GLN A 72 -20.97 14.45 8.52
CA GLN A 72 -21.60 15.62 7.92
C GLN A 72 -21.42 15.69 6.39
N LEU A 73 -20.44 14.99 5.83
CA LEU A 73 -20.25 14.87 4.37
C LEU A 73 -21.12 13.77 3.75
N ASP A 74 -21.73 12.90 4.56
CA ASP A 74 -22.60 11.81 4.11
C ASP A 74 -24.08 12.22 3.99
N GLN A 75 -24.45 13.40 4.52
CA GLN A 75 -25.83 13.91 4.52
C GLN A 75 -26.17 14.84 3.33
N GLN A 76 -25.22 15.09 2.43
CA GLN A 76 -25.48 15.82 1.18
C GLN A 76 -25.79 14.81 0.07
N PRO A 77 -26.96 14.86 -0.59
CA PRO A 77 -27.25 13.97 -1.72
C PRO A 77 -26.32 14.32 -2.89
N TYR A 78 -25.27 13.52 -3.09
CA TYR A 78 -24.37 13.65 -4.22
C TYR A 78 -25.15 13.39 -5.53
N PRO A 79 -25.17 14.33 -6.49
CA PRO A 79 -26.02 14.25 -7.69
C PRO A 79 -25.60 13.18 -8.70
N PHE A 80 -24.59 12.35 -8.40
CA PHE A 80 -24.10 11.29 -9.28
C PHE A 80 -24.60 9.88 -8.89
N PHE A 81 -25.29 9.74 -7.76
CA PHE A 81 -25.94 8.50 -7.32
C PHE A 81 -27.42 8.74 -7.03
N SER A 82 -28.21 8.98 -8.07
CA SER A 82 -29.67 8.95 -8.01
C SER A 82 -30.24 8.63 -9.39
N ALA A 83 -30.52 7.36 -9.66
CA ALA A 83 -31.41 7.03 -10.79
C ALA A 83 -32.85 7.41 -10.39
N PRO A 84 -33.64 8.08 -11.24
CA PRO A 84 -35.05 8.35 -10.95
C PRO A 84 -35.82 7.02 -10.88
N ARG A 85 -36.44 6.73 -9.73
CA ARG A 85 -37.53 5.75 -9.66
C ARG A 85 -38.79 6.37 -10.26
N SER A 86 -39.01 6.17 -11.56
CA SER A 86 -40.37 6.10 -12.12
C SER A 86 -40.40 5.42 -13.50
N ALA A 87 -41.22 4.36 -13.55
CA ALA A 87 -41.86 3.75 -14.72
C ALA A 87 -41.02 3.62 -16.00
N LEU A 88 -40.21 2.56 -16.09
CA LEU A 88 -39.79 1.99 -17.36
C LEU A 88 -39.99 0.47 -17.35
N ASP A 89 -40.42 -0.06 -18.49
CA ASP A 89 -41.02 -1.38 -18.71
C ASP A 89 -40.16 -2.56 -18.23
N LYS A 90 -40.79 -3.51 -17.51
CA LYS A 90 -40.11 -4.68 -16.88
C LYS A 90 -39.44 -5.60 -17.90
N ASP A 91 -39.91 -5.61 -19.14
CA ASP A 91 -39.40 -6.52 -20.18
C ASP A 91 -38.12 -5.99 -20.85
N THR A 92 -37.81 -4.70 -20.72
CA THR A 92 -36.56 -4.12 -21.23
C THR A 92 -35.40 -4.33 -20.23
N TYR A 93 -35.71 -4.47 -18.94
CA TYR A 93 -34.73 -4.56 -17.85
C TYR A 93 -34.01 -5.93 -17.78
N SER A 94 -34.68 -7.02 -18.19
CA SER A 94 -34.06 -8.36 -18.20
C SER A 94 -32.99 -8.53 -19.28
N SER A 95 -33.10 -7.86 -20.44
CA SER A 95 -32.07 -7.97 -21.49
C SER A 95 -30.85 -7.06 -21.28
N ALA A 96 -30.99 -6.02 -20.45
CA ALA A 96 -29.91 -5.07 -20.16
C ALA A 96 -28.99 -5.53 -19.02
N ILE A 97 -29.47 -6.39 -18.11
CA ILE A 97 -28.69 -6.88 -16.97
C ILE A 97 -27.67 -7.96 -17.35
N GLU A 98 -27.89 -8.70 -18.45
CA GLU A 98 -26.94 -9.73 -18.90
C GLU A 98 -25.69 -9.18 -19.59
N LYS A 99 -25.60 -7.86 -19.84
CA LYS A 99 -24.46 -7.24 -20.56
C LYS A 99 -23.53 -6.38 -19.70
N THR A 100 -23.80 -6.23 -18.40
CA THR A 100 -23.08 -5.26 -17.53
C THR A 100 -22.07 -5.87 -16.55
N THR A 101 -21.42 -6.96 -16.94
CA THR A 101 -20.41 -7.65 -16.10
C THR A 101 -19.03 -7.69 -16.78
N TYR A 102 -18.68 -6.67 -17.56
CA TYR A 102 -17.42 -6.63 -18.32
C TYR A 102 -16.63 -5.36 -18.07
N LEU A 103 -15.31 -5.47 -18.24
CA LEU A 103 -14.26 -4.47 -18.06
C LEU A 103 -14.40 -3.31 -19.04
N THR A 104 -15.44 -2.51 -18.88
CA THR A 104 -15.71 -1.36 -19.75
C THR A 104 -15.03 -0.12 -19.18
N GLU A 105 -14.33 0.60 -20.05
CA GLU A 105 -13.70 1.87 -19.78
C GLU A 105 -14.73 2.91 -19.26
N ARG A 106 -14.39 3.62 -18.17
CA ARG A 106 -15.24 4.68 -17.62
C ARG A 106 -15.18 5.90 -18.53
N ILE A 107 -16.25 6.18 -19.25
CA ILE A 107 -16.46 7.52 -19.82
C ILE A 107 -16.88 8.45 -18.67
N SER A 108 -15.92 9.16 -18.08
CA SER A 108 -16.20 10.35 -17.26
C SER A 108 -16.24 11.59 -18.16
N PHE A 109 -17.03 12.61 -17.83
CA PHE A 109 -17.08 13.86 -18.63
C PHE A 109 -16.02 14.90 -18.20
N ASP A 110 -15.23 14.58 -17.17
CA ASP A 110 -14.10 15.42 -16.73
C ASP A 110 -12.82 15.01 -17.46
N SER A 111 -12.32 15.90 -18.32
CA SER A 111 -11.09 15.70 -19.10
C SER A 111 -9.85 15.45 -18.22
N ILE A 112 -9.80 16.04 -17.02
CA ILE A 112 -8.67 15.84 -16.09
C ILE A 112 -8.79 14.48 -15.43
N ALA A 113 -9.99 14.10 -14.97
CA ALA A 113 -10.22 12.79 -14.39
C ALA A 113 -9.95 11.67 -15.39
N ASN A 114 -10.36 11.84 -16.65
CA ASN A 114 -10.03 10.91 -17.74
C ASN A 114 -8.53 10.84 -17.98
N HIS A 115 -7.84 11.98 -18.09
CA HIS A 115 -6.39 12.00 -18.28
C HIS A 115 -5.64 11.29 -17.14
N ASN A 116 -6.05 11.50 -15.90
CA ASN A 116 -5.47 10.84 -14.73
C ASN A 116 -5.73 9.32 -14.77
N ALA A 117 -6.95 8.90 -15.10
CA ALA A 117 -7.30 7.48 -15.24
C ALA A 117 -6.46 6.82 -16.35
N ASP A 118 -6.34 7.46 -17.50
CA ASP A 118 -5.49 7.07 -18.62
C ASP A 118 -4.03 6.86 -18.21
N CYS A 119 -3.46 7.81 -17.48
CA CYS A 119 -2.09 7.72 -16.97
C CYS A 119 -1.91 6.54 -16.00
N ILE A 120 -2.91 6.30 -15.13
CA ILE A 120 -2.92 5.15 -14.22
C ILE A 120 -2.96 3.84 -15.03
N VAL A 121 -3.90 3.70 -15.97
CA VAL A 121 -4.05 2.49 -16.79
C VAL A 121 -2.77 2.20 -17.58
N ARG A 122 -2.17 3.21 -18.23
CA ARG A 122 -0.90 3.04 -18.97
C ARG A 122 0.23 2.56 -18.07
N THR A 123 0.33 3.09 -16.85
CA THR A 123 1.37 2.68 -15.90
C THR A 123 1.14 1.26 -15.39
N LEU A 124 -0.11 0.90 -15.08
CA LEU A 124 -0.47 -0.48 -14.70
C LEU A 124 -0.14 -1.46 -15.83
N CYS A 125 -0.47 -1.13 -17.07
CA CYS A 125 -0.19 -1.97 -18.24
C CYS A 125 1.31 -2.16 -18.53
N ALA A 126 2.20 -1.35 -17.95
CA ALA A 126 3.65 -1.54 -18.05
C ALA A 126 4.21 -2.55 -17.03
N MET A 127 3.41 -2.97 -16.03
CA MET A 127 3.86 -3.87 -14.96
C MET A 127 4.29 -5.27 -15.43
N PRO A 128 3.69 -5.89 -16.47
CA PRO A 128 4.21 -7.12 -17.04
C PRO A 128 5.65 -6.98 -17.55
N ASP A 129 5.99 -5.88 -18.22
CA ASP A 129 7.35 -5.63 -18.72
C ASP A 129 8.33 -5.34 -17.59
N GLN A 130 7.84 -4.72 -16.51
CA GLN A 130 8.61 -4.51 -15.28
C GLN A 130 9.06 -5.82 -14.61
N MET A 131 8.32 -6.92 -14.80
CA MET A 131 8.70 -8.25 -14.29
C MET A 131 9.91 -8.87 -15.00
N LEU A 132 10.39 -8.31 -16.12
CA LEU A 132 11.50 -8.89 -16.87
C LEU A 132 12.84 -8.82 -16.13
N ARG A 133 12.99 -7.84 -15.23
CA ARG A 133 14.20 -7.62 -14.43
C ARG A 133 13.83 -7.37 -12.97
N ARG A 134 14.61 -7.94 -12.05
CA ARG A 134 14.40 -7.83 -10.61
C ARG A 134 14.48 -6.37 -10.13
N GLU A 135 15.37 -5.58 -10.73
CA GLU A 135 15.54 -4.16 -10.40
C GLU A 135 14.36 -3.29 -10.83
N THR A 136 13.53 -3.77 -11.75
CA THR A 136 12.41 -3.00 -12.32
C THR A 136 11.07 -3.52 -11.86
N PHE A 137 11.03 -4.41 -10.88
CA PHE A 137 9.78 -5.01 -10.42
C PHE A 137 8.70 -3.96 -10.12
N PRO A 138 7.42 -4.30 -10.38
CA PRO A 138 6.31 -3.40 -10.09
C PRO A 138 6.36 -2.87 -8.66
N CYS A 139 5.87 -1.64 -8.47
CA CYS A 139 5.94 -0.87 -7.21
C CYS A 139 5.27 -1.52 -5.97
N PHE A 140 4.69 -2.72 -6.11
CA PHE A 140 4.09 -3.51 -5.03
C PHE A 140 4.81 -4.84 -4.78
N ILE A 141 5.81 -5.20 -5.59
CA ILE A 141 6.62 -6.41 -5.46
C ILE A 141 8.03 -6.00 -5.05
N HIS A 142 8.39 -6.26 -3.80
CA HIS A 142 9.74 -5.96 -3.33
C HIS A 142 10.76 -6.85 -4.04
N PRO A 143 11.90 -6.31 -4.51
CA PRO A 143 12.96 -7.13 -5.10
C PRO A 143 13.58 -8.14 -4.13
N GLN A 144 13.43 -7.98 -2.80
CA GLN A 144 13.98 -8.88 -1.77
C GLN A 144 15.51 -9.05 -1.88
N TRP A 145 16.25 -7.94 -1.86
CA TRP A 145 17.71 -7.91 -2.12
C TRP A 145 18.54 -8.85 -1.25
N ASP A 146 18.06 -9.16 -0.05
CA ASP A 146 18.63 -10.10 0.91
C ASP A 146 18.52 -11.57 0.47
N ARG A 147 17.62 -11.89 -0.48
CA ARG A 147 17.31 -13.26 -0.89
C ARG A 147 17.93 -13.62 -2.23
N LYS A 148 18.52 -14.83 -2.28
CA LYS A 148 19.08 -15.41 -3.52
C LYS A 148 18.01 -15.79 -4.54
N ALA A 149 16.85 -16.23 -4.07
CA ALA A 149 15.75 -16.69 -4.91
C ALA A 149 14.45 -15.97 -4.54
N LEU A 150 13.60 -15.79 -5.55
CA LEU A 150 12.24 -15.28 -5.37
C LEU A 150 11.32 -16.40 -4.89
N PRO A 151 10.22 -16.07 -4.19
CA PRO A 151 9.12 -16.99 -3.97
C PRO A 151 8.69 -17.63 -5.30
N GLU A 152 8.35 -18.92 -5.25
CA GLU A 152 8.00 -19.70 -6.45
C GLU A 152 6.94 -19.00 -7.31
N PRO A 153 5.82 -18.46 -6.76
CA PRO A 153 4.79 -17.82 -7.57
C PRO A 153 5.32 -16.63 -8.39
N LEU A 154 6.21 -15.82 -7.81
CA LEU A 154 6.82 -14.69 -8.51
C LEU A 154 7.86 -15.15 -9.53
N ALA A 155 8.65 -16.18 -9.23
CA ALA A 155 9.60 -16.76 -10.17
C ALA A 155 8.89 -17.34 -11.41
N VAL A 156 7.72 -17.97 -11.23
CA VAL A 156 6.82 -18.41 -12.30
C VAL A 156 6.29 -17.21 -13.09
N CYS A 157 5.79 -16.19 -12.39
CA CYS A 157 5.25 -14.98 -13.01
C CYS A 157 6.29 -14.28 -13.90
N VAL A 158 7.56 -14.18 -13.48
CA VAL A 158 8.67 -13.65 -14.30
C VAL A 158 8.85 -14.42 -15.60
N ARG A 159 8.77 -15.77 -15.56
CA ARG A 159 8.89 -16.59 -16.78
C ARG A 159 7.74 -16.37 -17.74
N ILE A 160 6.51 -16.31 -17.23
CA ILE A 160 5.31 -16.00 -18.02
C ILE A 160 5.41 -14.59 -18.60
N ALA A 161 5.86 -13.61 -17.82
CA ALA A 161 6.06 -12.24 -18.28
C ALA A 161 7.07 -12.15 -19.43
N LYS A 162 8.17 -12.92 -19.37
CA LYS A 162 9.12 -13.02 -20.49
C LYS A 162 8.48 -13.58 -21.75
N MET A 163 7.67 -14.63 -21.63
CA MET A 163 6.92 -15.17 -22.78
C MET A 163 5.90 -14.16 -23.31
N PHE A 164 5.24 -13.43 -22.43
CA PHE A 164 4.26 -12.39 -22.78
C PHE A 164 4.90 -11.19 -23.49
N ALA A 165 6.08 -10.75 -23.07
CA ALA A 165 6.80 -9.65 -23.71
C ALA A 165 7.24 -10.00 -25.14
N SER A 166 7.56 -11.27 -25.41
CA SER A 166 7.94 -11.76 -26.74
C SER A 166 6.80 -12.43 -27.50
N ARG A 167 5.54 -12.13 -27.15
CA ARG A 167 4.39 -12.86 -27.70
C ARG A 167 4.13 -12.55 -29.16
N THR A 168 3.69 -13.59 -29.86
CA THR A 168 3.15 -13.56 -31.22
C THR A 168 1.73 -14.16 -31.19
N PRO A 169 0.89 -13.89 -32.20
CA PRO A 169 -0.45 -14.47 -32.29
C PRO A 169 -0.52 -15.98 -32.07
N GLU A 170 0.52 -16.71 -32.51
CA GLU A 170 0.59 -18.17 -32.41
C GLU A 170 0.85 -18.67 -30.98
N ILE A 171 1.58 -17.90 -30.17
CA ILE A 171 1.97 -18.31 -28.81
C ILE A 171 1.02 -17.79 -27.72
N ILE A 172 0.20 -16.78 -28.03
CA ILE A 172 -0.80 -16.23 -27.10
C ILE A 172 -1.68 -17.32 -26.47
N PRO A 173 -2.26 -18.28 -27.23
CA PRO A 173 -3.06 -19.36 -26.64
C PRO A 173 -2.27 -20.26 -25.67
N PHE A 174 -0.97 -20.45 -25.93
CA PHE A 174 -0.11 -21.24 -25.03
C PHE A 174 0.15 -20.48 -23.73
N ILE A 175 0.47 -19.19 -23.80
CA ILE A 175 0.66 -18.33 -22.62
C ILE A 175 -0.58 -18.37 -21.73
N TRP A 176 -1.78 -18.27 -22.31
CA TRP A 176 -3.03 -18.30 -21.54
C TRP A 176 -3.30 -19.65 -20.87
N ARG A 177 -3.03 -20.76 -21.56
CA ARG A 177 -3.10 -22.10 -20.93
C ARG A 177 -2.14 -22.22 -19.75
N THR A 178 -0.93 -21.65 -19.87
CA THR A 178 0.04 -21.63 -18.77
C THR A 178 -0.45 -20.80 -17.59
N ILE A 179 -0.96 -19.58 -17.84
CA ILE A 179 -1.52 -18.72 -16.78
C ILE A 179 -2.67 -19.43 -16.06
N LEU A 180 -3.60 -20.05 -16.79
CA LEU A 180 -4.72 -20.78 -16.20
C LEU A 180 -4.26 -21.99 -15.39
N ALA A 181 -3.31 -22.78 -15.90
CA ALA A 181 -2.76 -23.91 -15.16
C ALA A 181 -2.12 -23.47 -13.84
N GLU A 182 -1.34 -22.39 -13.85
CA GLU A 182 -0.74 -21.84 -12.63
C GLU A 182 -1.78 -21.26 -11.68
N THR A 183 -2.81 -20.59 -12.19
CA THR A 183 -3.91 -20.05 -11.38
C THR A 183 -4.68 -21.18 -10.70
N ARG A 184 -5.00 -22.26 -11.42
CA ARG A 184 -5.67 -23.46 -10.87
C ARG A 184 -4.82 -24.18 -9.85
N ARG A 185 -3.51 -24.34 -10.12
CA ARG A 185 -2.56 -24.92 -9.17
C ARG A 185 -2.52 -24.10 -7.88
N ALA A 186 -2.47 -22.78 -7.99
CA ALA A 186 -2.47 -21.89 -6.84
C ALA A 186 -3.73 -22.04 -5.97
N VAL A 187 -4.90 -22.11 -6.59
CA VAL A 187 -6.16 -22.34 -5.87
C VAL A 187 -6.18 -23.73 -5.20
N ALA A 188 -5.70 -24.76 -5.89
CA ALA A 188 -5.65 -26.12 -5.33
C ALA A 188 -4.73 -26.22 -4.10
N MET A 189 -3.62 -25.46 -4.09
CA MET A 189 -2.64 -25.45 -3.01
C MET A 189 -2.88 -24.36 -1.95
N VAL A 190 -3.96 -23.58 -2.06
CA VAL A 190 -4.15 -22.34 -1.28
C VAL A 190 -4.11 -22.54 0.24
N HIS A 191 -4.52 -23.71 0.73
CA HIS A 191 -4.51 -24.03 2.16
C HIS A 191 -3.14 -24.47 2.68
N GLU A 192 -2.24 -24.89 1.80
CA GLU A 192 -0.88 -25.38 2.10
C GLU A 192 0.18 -24.27 1.98
N MET A 193 -0.18 -23.13 1.36
CA MET A 193 0.73 -22.02 1.14
C MET A 193 1.08 -21.29 2.44
N SER A 194 2.35 -20.88 2.54
CA SER A 194 2.79 -19.92 3.56
C SER A 194 2.17 -18.54 3.30
N LEU A 195 2.15 -17.66 4.31
CA LEU A 195 1.70 -16.27 4.14
C LEU A 195 2.51 -15.54 3.04
N LEU A 196 3.81 -15.81 2.96
CA LEU A 196 4.67 -15.25 1.93
C LEU A 196 4.27 -15.73 0.53
N ASP A 197 3.98 -17.02 0.38
CA ASP A 197 3.57 -17.60 -0.90
C ASP A 197 2.16 -17.14 -1.29
N LEU A 198 1.25 -16.97 -0.33
CA LEU A 198 -0.07 -16.38 -0.59
C LEU A 198 0.06 -14.94 -1.09
N LEU A 199 0.92 -14.11 -0.47
CA LEU A 199 1.17 -12.75 -0.94
C LEU A 199 1.81 -12.75 -2.33
N ALA A 200 2.84 -13.56 -2.55
CA ALA A 200 3.50 -13.71 -3.85
C ALA A 200 2.53 -14.16 -4.94
N THR A 201 1.62 -15.08 -4.60
CA THR A 201 0.57 -15.58 -5.50
C THR A 201 -0.46 -14.49 -5.80
N GLN A 202 -0.89 -13.73 -4.79
CA GLN A 202 -1.79 -12.59 -4.96
C GLN A 202 -1.18 -11.55 -5.92
N GLN A 203 0.10 -11.25 -5.75
CA GLN A 203 0.84 -10.31 -6.58
C GLN A 203 0.98 -10.80 -8.03
N ALA A 204 1.35 -12.07 -8.21
CA ALA A 204 1.41 -12.69 -9.54
C ALA A 204 0.04 -12.70 -10.24
N GLY A 205 -1.03 -13.01 -9.50
CA GLY A 205 -2.40 -12.96 -9.99
C GLY A 205 -2.79 -11.58 -10.50
N MET A 206 -2.41 -10.51 -9.79
CA MET A 206 -2.63 -9.14 -10.26
C MET A 206 -1.88 -8.83 -11.56
N VAL A 207 -0.65 -9.31 -11.73
CA VAL A 207 0.08 -9.19 -13.00
C VAL A 207 -0.63 -9.94 -14.14
N TYR A 208 -1.15 -11.14 -13.89
CA TYR A 208 -1.92 -11.89 -14.90
C TYR A 208 -3.20 -11.16 -15.32
N MET A 209 -3.92 -10.54 -14.38
CA MET A 209 -5.08 -9.73 -14.72
C MET A 209 -4.72 -8.50 -15.56
N ILE A 210 -3.57 -7.88 -15.31
CA ILE A 210 -3.06 -6.78 -16.14
C ILE A 210 -2.73 -7.27 -17.55
N MET A 211 -2.03 -8.40 -17.69
CA MET A 211 -1.79 -9.02 -19.00
C MET A 211 -3.11 -9.29 -19.73
N ARG A 212 -4.16 -9.68 -19.00
CA ARG A 212 -5.49 -9.93 -19.58
C ARG A 212 -6.14 -8.66 -20.07
N LYS A 213 -5.97 -7.54 -19.36
CA LYS A 213 -6.44 -6.23 -19.83
C LYS A 213 -5.74 -5.77 -21.11
N ILE A 214 -4.46 -6.11 -21.29
CA ILE A 214 -3.67 -5.74 -22.47
C ILE A 214 -4.15 -6.50 -23.71
N GLU A 215 -4.46 -7.79 -23.59
CA GLU A 215 -4.87 -8.65 -24.72
C GLU A 215 -6.34 -8.51 -25.15
N ASP A 216 -7.05 -7.51 -24.61
CA ASP A 216 -8.50 -7.30 -24.76
C ASP A 216 -9.36 -8.44 -24.16
N PRO A 217 -10.10 -8.18 -23.06
CA PRO A 217 -10.87 -9.19 -22.35
C PRO A 217 -12.12 -9.71 -23.10
N VAL A 218 -12.47 -9.14 -24.25
CA VAL A 218 -13.78 -9.33 -24.92
C VAL A 218 -14.01 -10.76 -25.43
N GLU A 219 -12.96 -11.56 -25.64
CA GLU A 219 -13.12 -12.89 -26.26
C GLU A 219 -13.36 -14.07 -25.28
N ASP A 220 -13.14 -13.91 -23.97
CA ASP A 220 -13.34 -15.04 -23.02
C ASP A 220 -13.81 -14.61 -21.62
N VAL A 221 -15.13 -14.66 -21.42
CA VAL A 221 -15.85 -14.35 -20.18
C VAL A 221 -15.55 -15.36 -19.07
N GLU A 222 -15.32 -16.62 -19.45
CA GLU A 222 -15.08 -17.71 -18.51
C GLU A 222 -13.75 -17.49 -17.79
N TRP A 223 -12.71 -17.17 -18.55
CA TRP A 223 -11.37 -16.94 -18.00
C TRP A 223 -11.32 -15.71 -17.10
N ASN A 224 -12.00 -14.63 -17.49
CA ASN A 224 -12.08 -13.43 -16.67
C ASN A 224 -12.71 -13.74 -15.30
N ARG A 225 -13.78 -14.54 -15.30
CA ARG A 225 -14.45 -14.96 -14.06
C ARG A 225 -13.57 -15.89 -13.24
N GLU A 226 -12.93 -16.87 -13.87
CA GLU A 226 -12.05 -17.83 -13.18
C GLU A 226 -10.86 -17.13 -12.52
N MET A 227 -10.18 -16.23 -13.23
CA MET A 227 -9.04 -15.48 -12.70
C MET A 227 -9.46 -14.55 -11.55
N THR A 228 -10.59 -13.86 -11.71
CA THR A 228 -11.14 -13.00 -10.66
C THR A 228 -11.53 -13.81 -9.41
N SER A 229 -12.14 -14.98 -9.61
CA SER A 229 -12.50 -15.91 -8.53
C SER A 229 -11.25 -16.40 -7.81
N ALA A 230 -10.22 -16.81 -8.55
CA ALA A 230 -8.98 -17.31 -7.96
C ALA A 230 -8.27 -16.27 -7.09
N VAL A 231 -8.12 -15.04 -7.60
CA VAL A 231 -7.51 -13.94 -6.83
C VAL A 231 -8.35 -13.60 -5.59
N SER A 232 -9.68 -13.70 -5.68
CA SER A 232 -10.55 -13.51 -4.52
C SER A 232 -10.37 -14.65 -3.49
N THR A 233 -10.29 -15.91 -3.93
CA THR A 233 -10.04 -17.06 -3.05
C THR A 233 -8.70 -16.95 -2.32
N ILE A 234 -7.63 -16.54 -3.02
CA ILE A 234 -6.30 -16.34 -2.44
C ILE A 234 -6.33 -15.21 -1.41
N CYS A 235 -6.95 -14.07 -1.77
CA CYS A 235 -7.11 -12.93 -0.86
C CYS A 235 -7.89 -13.30 0.39
N ASN A 236 -9.02 -14.00 0.26
CA ASN A 236 -9.82 -14.45 1.41
C ASN A 236 -9.02 -15.37 2.32
N ARG A 237 -8.31 -16.35 1.76
CA ARG A 237 -7.45 -17.23 2.55
C ARG A 237 -6.35 -16.46 3.29
N PHE A 238 -5.78 -15.46 2.65
CA PHE A 238 -4.77 -14.59 3.28
C PHE A 238 -5.36 -13.81 4.46
N VAL A 239 -6.55 -13.22 4.28
CA VAL A 239 -7.28 -12.47 5.32
C VAL A 239 -7.66 -13.38 6.49
N ASP A 240 -8.17 -14.58 6.21
CA ASP A 240 -8.52 -15.59 7.22
C ASP A 240 -7.31 -16.02 8.06
N SER A 241 -6.11 -15.93 7.48
CA SER A 241 -4.86 -16.28 8.14
C SER A 241 -4.26 -15.14 8.98
N LEU A 242 -4.84 -13.93 8.94
CA LEU A 242 -4.29 -12.69 9.54
C LEU A 242 -5.33 -11.87 10.32
N ASP A 243 -6.10 -12.53 11.19
CA ASP A 243 -7.11 -11.89 12.07
C ASP A 243 -8.05 -10.93 11.33
N GLY A 244 -8.33 -11.19 10.05
CA GLY A 244 -9.33 -10.46 9.27
C GLY A 244 -8.85 -9.20 8.56
N SER A 245 -7.53 -8.94 8.43
CA SER A 245 -7.05 -7.78 7.67
C SER A 245 -5.96 -8.09 6.66
N PHE A 246 -6.17 -7.73 5.38
CA PHE A 246 -5.13 -7.84 4.36
C PHE A 246 -4.06 -6.76 4.54
N CYS A 247 -4.41 -5.57 5.03
CA CYS A 247 -3.54 -4.40 5.03
C CYS A 247 -3.76 -3.54 6.28
N GLN A 248 -2.67 -3.24 6.99
CA GLN A 248 -2.68 -2.42 8.20
C GLN A 248 -1.63 -1.32 8.11
N ALA A 249 -1.93 -0.17 8.72
CA ALA A 249 -1.00 0.94 8.78
C ALA A 249 0.18 0.64 9.71
N GLU A 250 1.39 1.01 9.30
CA GLU A 250 2.62 0.79 10.08
C GLU A 250 2.56 1.43 11.48
N LYS A 251 1.91 2.59 11.60
CA LYS A 251 1.72 3.28 12.89
C LYS A 251 0.84 2.50 13.87
N ILE A 252 -0.05 1.65 13.37
CA ILE A 252 -0.98 0.84 14.19
C ILE A 252 -0.34 -0.51 14.53
N HIS A 253 0.36 -1.11 13.56
CA HIS A 253 1.03 -2.39 13.72
C HIS A 253 2.50 -2.25 13.28
N PRO A 254 3.37 -1.75 14.17
CA PRO A 254 4.77 -1.51 13.83
C PRO A 254 5.52 -2.82 13.67
N SER A 255 6.32 -2.90 12.61
CA SER A 255 7.15 -4.04 12.27
C SER A 255 8.37 -4.10 13.18
N GLN A 256 8.76 -5.31 13.59
CA GLN A 256 9.88 -5.51 14.53
C GLN A 256 11.21 -5.69 13.80
N THR A 257 11.18 -6.29 12.61
CA THR A 257 12.36 -6.54 11.78
C THR A 257 12.18 -5.95 10.38
N TRP A 258 13.28 -5.76 9.66
CA TRP A 258 13.23 -5.31 8.26
C TRP A 258 12.45 -6.30 7.36
N THR A 259 12.56 -7.60 7.61
CA THR A 259 11.83 -8.63 6.85
C THR A 259 10.33 -8.54 7.08
N ASP A 260 9.90 -8.36 8.33
CA ASP A 260 8.49 -8.16 8.68
C ASP A 260 7.95 -6.88 8.05
N TRP A 261 8.76 -5.82 8.07
CA TRP A 261 8.42 -4.55 7.45
C TRP A 261 8.25 -4.67 5.93
N ILE A 262 9.17 -5.35 5.23
CA ILE A 262 9.04 -5.60 3.79
C ILE A 262 7.73 -6.34 3.51
N PHE A 263 7.38 -7.33 4.33
CA PHE A 263 6.14 -8.08 4.17
C PHE A 263 4.90 -7.19 4.41
N ALA A 264 4.87 -6.42 5.50
CA ALA A 264 3.78 -5.50 5.82
C ALA A 264 3.61 -4.40 4.76
N GLU A 265 4.71 -3.81 4.30
CA GLU A 265 4.72 -2.77 3.27
C GLU A 265 4.33 -3.33 1.90
N SER A 266 4.78 -4.54 1.55
CA SER A 266 4.34 -5.22 0.33
C SER A 266 2.83 -5.45 0.32
N ARG A 267 2.22 -5.78 1.46
CA ARG A 267 0.75 -5.90 1.59
C ARG A 267 0.06 -4.56 1.35
N ARG A 268 0.53 -3.47 1.99
CA ARG A 268 0.00 -2.11 1.80
C ARG A 268 0.04 -1.69 0.33
N ARG A 269 1.19 -1.89 -0.32
CA ARG A 269 1.37 -1.57 -1.74
C ARG A 269 0.52 -2.44 -2.65
N THR A 270 0.37 -3.72 -2.32
CA THR A 270 -0.51 -4.65 -3.06
C THR A 270 -1.97 -4.20 -2.97
N SER A 271 -2.45 -3.80 -1.79
CA SER A 271 -3.80 -3.22 -1.63
C SER A 271 -4.00 -1.92 -2.39
N ALA A 272 -2.99 -1.04 -2.40
CA ALA A 272 -3.05 0.20 -3.16
C ALA A 272 -3.12 -0.03 -4.68
N VAL A 273 -2.33 -0.96 -5.21
CA VAL A 273 -2.41 -1.33 -6.63
C VAL A 273 -3.72 -2.04 -6.95
N TRP A 274 -4.24 -2.88 -6.04
CA TRP A 274 -5.57 -3.48 -6.19
C TRP A 274 -6.67 -2.41 -6.27
N PHE A 275 -6.62 -1.39 -5.40
CA PHE A 275 -7.53 -0.25 -5.47
C PHE A 275 -7.45 0.47 -6.82
N LEU A 276 -6.23 0.77 -7.31
CA LEU A 276 -6.03 1.41 -8.61
C LEU A 276 -6.60 0.56 -9.75
N LEU A 277 -6.32 -0.74 -9.76
CA LEU A 277 -6.87 -1.69 -10.71
C LEU A 277 -8.41 -1.70 -10.68
N ALA A 278 -9.01 -1.83 -9.50
CA ALA A 278 -10.46 -1.86 -9.33
C ALA A 278 -11.15 -0.53 -9.72
N LYS A 279 -10.44 0.60 -9.66
CA LYS A 279 -10.99 1.91 -10.05
C LYS A 279 -10.82 2.24 -11.52
N SER A 280 -9.73 1.79 -12.13
CA SER A 280 -9.31 2.22 -13.49
C SER A 280 -9.45 1.14 -14.55
N VAL A 281 -9.48 -0.14 -14.17
CA VAL A 281 -9.46 -1.28 -15.10
C VAL A 281 -10.68 -2.21 -14.93
N PHE A 282 -11.10 -2.50 -13.69
CA PHE A 282 -12.19 -3.45 -13.43
C PHE A 282 -13.52 -2.75 -13.12
N VAL A 283 -14.60 -3.12 -13.84
CA VAL A 283 -15.97 -2.68 -13.49
C VAL A 283 -16.50 -3.58 -12.38
N LYS A 284 -16.71 -2.99 -11.19
CA LYS A 284 -17.35 -3.58 -9.99
C LYS A 284 -17.23 -5.11 -9.90
N THR A 285 -16.07 -5.58 -9.51
CA THR A 285 -15.94 -6.93 -8.97
C THR A 285 -16.62 -6.99 -7.61
N ARG A 286 -17.51 -7.97 -7.39
CA ARG A 286 -18.21 -8.22 -6.11
C ARG A 286 -17.30 -8.80 -5.01
N ALA A 287 -15.98 -8.69 -5.16
CA ALA A 287 -15.02 -9.22 -4.19
C ALA A 287 -14.74 -8.15 -3.14
N GLY A 288 -15.15 -8.44 -1.90
CA GLY A 288 -14.94 -7.56 -0.75
C GLY A 288 -13.47 -7.52 -0.37
N CYS A 289 -12.76 -6.53 -0.92
CA CYS A 289 -11.47 -6.11 -0.40
C CYS A 289 -11.67 -4.76 0.28
N ASP A 290 -11.23 -4.62 1.53
CA ASP A 290 -11.35 -3.36 2.31
C ASP A 290 -10.83 -2.14 1.54
N ALA A 291 -9.78 -2.32 0.73
CA ALA A 291 -9.21 -1.26 -0.12
C ALA A 291 -10.19 -0.69 -1.16
N THR A 292 -11.19 -1.48 -1.55
CA THR A 292 -12.24 -1.08 -2.51
C THR A 292 -13.54 -0.66 -1.83
N GLU A 293 -13.82 -1.18 -0.63
CA GLU A 293 -15.04 -0.86 0.14
C GLU A 293 -14.88 0.42 0.97
N ALA A 294 -13.70 0.63 1.57
CA ALA A 294 -13.35 1.79 2.37
C ALA A 294 -12.04 2.43 1.87
N PRO A 295 -12.00 2.95 0.62
CA PRO A 295 -10.76 3.50 0.05
C PRO A 295 -10.18 4.67 0.87
N TRP A 296 -10.99 5.37 1.66
CA TRP A 296 -10.57 6.47 2.53
C TRP A 296 -9.63 6.03 3.66
N THR A 297 -9.77 4.79 4.15
CA THR A 297 -8.96 4.23 5.24
C THR A 297 -7.71 3.51 4.74
N LEU A 298 -7.56 3.33 3.42
CA LEU A 298 -6.41 2.69 2.79
C LEU A 298 -5.11 3.37 3.24
N PRO A 299 -4.20 2.64 3.93
CA PRO A 299 -2.89 3.17 4.29
C PRO A 299 -2.09 3.57 3.06
N LEU A 300 -1.44 4.73 3.11
CA LEU A 300 -0.51 5.15 2.06
C LEU A 300 0.79 4.35 2.14
N PRO A 301 1.44 4.09 0.99
CA PRO A 301 2.75 3.47 0.97
C PRO A 301 3.81 4.36 1.63
N CYS A 302 4.89 3.72 2.07
CA CYS A 302 6.02 4.41 2.66
C CYS A 302 6.77 5.31 1.65
N PRO A 303 7.62 6.24 2.13
CA PRO A 303 8.59 6.95 1.32
C PRO A 303 9.42 6.04 0.42
N ARG A 304 9.78 6.55 -0.76
CA ARG A 304 10.63 5.86 -1.73
C ARG A 304 11.91 5.31 -1.11
N GLN A 305 12.58 6.12 -0.30
CA GLN A 305 13.88 5.79 0.29
C GLN A 305 13.79 4.56 1.20
N GLN A 306 12.69 4.43 1.95
CA GLN A 306 12.44 3.28 2.82
C GLN A 306 12.20 2.01 1.99
N TRP A 307 11.42 2.12 0.90
CA TRP A 307 11.13 0.97 0.02
C TRP A 307 12.31 0.51 -0.83
N GLU A 308 13.14 1.45 -1.28
CA GLU A 308 14.29 1.17 -2.15
C GLU A 308 15.56 0.78 -1.36
N ALA A 309 15.50 0.83 -0.02
CA ALA A 309 16.60 0.38 0.84
C ALA A 309 17.00 -1.06 0.49
N ARG A 310 18.32 -1.27 0.33
CA ARG A 310 18.88 -2.57 -0.10
C ARG A 310 19.46 -3.39 1.02
N THR A 311 19.58 -2.79 2.20
CA THR A 311 20.12 -3.42 3.41
C THR A 311 19.28 -3.01 4.61
N CYS A 312 19.36 -3.80 5.68
CA CYS A 312 18.63 -3.52 6.91
C CYS A 312 19.08 -2.19 7.54
N GLU A 313 20.39 -1.93 7.47
CA GLU A 313 21.00 -0.73 8.05
C GLU A 313 20.48 0.53 7.34
N ALA A 314 20.49 0.53 6.00
CA ALA A 314 19.96 1.65 5.22
C ALA A 314 18.45 1.86 5.47
N TRP A 315 17.69 0.77 5.61
CA TRP A 315 16.28 0.87 5.97
C TRP A 315 16.09 1.48 7.37
N SER A 316 16.87 1.04 8.35
CA SER A 316 16.79 1.55 9.73
C SER A 316 17.13 3.05 9.82
N GLU A 317 18.12 3.51 9.04
CA GLU A 317 18.45 4.94 8.94
C GLU A 317 17.27 5.76 8.39
N GLU A 318 16.63 5.28 7.32
CA GLU A 318 15.48 5.96 6.70
C GLU A 318 14.21 5.90 7.57
N MET A 319 14.05 4.87 8.41
CA MET A 319 12.97 4.81 9.40
C MET A 319 13.17 5.84 10.52
N GLY A 320 14.42 6.06 10.96
CA GLY A 320 14.76 7.07 11.96
C GLY A 320 14.62 8.51 11.46
N ALA A 321 14.79 8.74 10.15
CA ALA A 321 14.64 10.04 9.52
C ALA A 321 13.18 10.44 9.19
N ALA A 322 12.21 9.57 9.47
CA ALA A 322 10.81 9.78 9.11
C ALA A 322 10.20 11.03 9.77
N GLN A 323 9.47 11.82 8.98
CA GLN A 323 8.88 13.09 9.42
C GLN A 323 7.52 12.87 10.12
N PRO A 324 7.21 13.62 11.19
CA PRO A 324 5.96 13.47 11.96
C PRO A 324 4.69 13.83 11.17
N ASP A 325 4.77 14.78 10.22
CA ASP A 325 3.62 15.33 9.48
C ASP A 325 3.24 14.55 8.20
N GLN A 326 3.57 13.25 8.15
CA GLN A 326 3.31 12.44 6.97
C GLN A 326 1.84 12.00 6.86
N LEU A 327 1.25 12.22 5.69
CA LEU A 327 -0.06 11.69 5.31
C LEU A 327 -0.06 10.17 5.46
N SER A 328 -1.05 9.61 6.16
CA SER A 328 -1.11 8.19 6.50
C SER A 328 -2.15 7.40 5.70
N THR A 329 -3.19 8.06 5.19
CA THR A 329 -4.29 7.39 4.48
C THR A 329 -4.62 8.10 3.17
N PHE A 330 -5.17 7.34 2.23
CA PHE A 330 -5.64 7.89 0.96
C PHE A 330 -6.71 8.96 1.15
N GLY A 331 -7.60 8.83 2.14
CA GLY A 331 -8.56 9.88 2.46
C GLY A 331 -7.89 11.18 2.94
N GLY A 332 -6.84 11.07 3.75
CA GLY A 332 -6.02 12.23 4.12
C GLY A 332 -5.38 12.91 2.92
N LEU A 333 -4.92 12.13 1.92
CA LEU A 333 -4.40 12.66 0.66
C LEU A 333 -5.47 13.41 -0.14
N VAL A 334 -6.68 12.88 -0.26
CA VAL A 334 -7.79 13.56 -0.94
C VAL A 334 -8.14 14.87 -0.24
N VAL A 335 -8.26 14.87 1.09
CA VAL A 335 -8.53 16.10 1.87
C VAL A 335 -7.41 17.13 1.68
N ALA A 336 -6.15 16.71 1.73
CA ALA A 336 -5.02 17.61 1.54
C ALA A 336 -5.02 18.27 0.14
N LYS A 337 -5.48 17.54 -0.90
CA LYS A 337 -5.58 18.05 -2.28
C LYS A 337 -6.78 18.94 -2.51
N THR A 338 -7.92 18.67 -1.87
CA THR A 338 -9.14 19.49 -2.02
C THR A 338 -9.05 20.79 -1.21
N GLN A 339 -8.30 20.79 -0.11
CA GLN A 339 -8.19 21.91 0.81
C GLN A 339 -6.77 22.53 0.84
N THR A 340 -6.20 22.80 -0.34
CA THR A 340 -4.85 23.39 -0.48
C THR A 340 -4.70 24.79 0.08
N GLY A 341 -5.82 25.48 0.36
CA GLY A 341 -5.83 26.79 1.02
C GLY A 341 -5.29 26.77 2.46
N HIS A 342 -5.30 25.60 3.12
CA HIS A 342 -4.70 25.46 4.44
C HIS A 342 -3.19 25.20 4.33
N LYS A 343 -2.38 26.07 4.94
CA LYS A 343 -0.91 25.96 4.93
C LYS A 343 -0.40 24.59 5.40
N GLN A 344 -1.10 23.95 6.33
CA GLN A 344 -0.75 22.62 6.82
C GLN A 344 -0.94 21.54 5.75
N ASN A 345 -2.06 21.56 5.04
CA ASN A 345 -2.34 20.62 3.93
C ASN A 345 -1.34 20.81 2.78
N ALA A 346 -1.01 22.06 2.44
CA ALA A 346 0.01 22.35 1.43
C ALA A 346 1.39 21.82 1.83
N ARG A 347 1.78 21.96 3.10
CA ARG A 347 3.04 21.39 3.62
C ARG A 347 3.04 19.86 3.59
N ALA A 348 1.96 19.24 4.06
CA ALA A 348 1.81 17.78 4.05
C ALA A 348 1.86 17.22 2.62
N LEU A 349 1.21 17.89 1.67
CA LEU A 349 1.22 17.50 0.26
C LEU A 349 2.61 17.69 -0.38
N ASN A 350 3.31 18.77 -0.08
CA ASN A 350 4.68 18.99 -0.55
C ASN A 350 5.64 17.94 0.02
N SER A 351 5.52 17.62 1.31
CA SER A 351 6.29 16.57 1.96
C SER A 351 6.04 15.21 1.31
N TRP A 352 4.76 14.85 1.13
CA TRP A 352 4.35 13.64 0.43
C TRP A 352 4.94 13.56 -0.98
N ASN A 353 4.81 14.63 -1.78
CA ASN A 353 5.32 14.66 -3.16
C ASN A 353 6.86 14.57 -3.23
N ALA A 354 7.57 15.06 -2.21
CA ALA A 354 9.03 14.99 -2.16
C ALA A 354 9.55 13.56 -1.90
N SER A 355 8.77 12.75 -1.16
CA SER A 355 9.15 11.40 -0.78
C SER A 355 8.45 10.29 -1.56
N ALA A 356 7.38 10.61 -2.31
CA ALA A 356 6.59 9.63 -3.05
C ALA A 356 7.40 8.94 -4.14
N ASP A 357 7.21 7.62 -4.25
CA ASP A 357 7.68 6.84 -5.39
C ASP A 357 6.62 6.78 -6.50
N GLY A 358 6.84 5.91 -7.49
CA GLY A 358 5.90 5.70 -8.59
C GLY A 358 4.48 5.36 -8.12
N LEU A 359 4.31 4.56 -7.06
CA LEU A 359 2.98 4.23 -6.53
C LEU A 359 2.33 5.43 -5.85
N GLY A 360 3.11 6.19 -5.07
CA GLY A 360 2.63 7.41 -4.44
C GLY A 360 2.15 8.46 -5.46
N LEU A 361 2.82 8.55 -6.62
CA LEU A 361 2.39 9.40 -7.74
C LEU A 361 1.09 8.91 -8.39
N LEU A 362 0.90 7.59 -8.54
CA LEU A 362 -0.36 7.03 -9.04
C LEU A 362 -1.54 7.30 -8.10
N LEU A 363 -1.33 7.16 -6.79
CA LEU A 363 -2.33 7.51 -5.79
C LEU A 363 -2.65 9.01 -5.80
N ASN A 364 -1.65 9.85 -6.08
CA ASN A 364 -1.84 11.28 -6.29
C ASN A 364 -2.77 11.59 -7.48
N LEU A 365 -2.62 10.86 -8.59
CA LEU A 365 -3.50 10.98 -9.75
C LEU A 365 -4.91 10.52 -9.40
N ALA A 366 -5.03 9.36 -8.72
CA ALA A 366 -6.31 8.80 -8.30
C ALA A 366 -7.07 9.73 -7.35
N ALA A 367 -6.38 10.36 -6.39
CA ALA A 367 -6.96 11.33 -5.48
C ALA A 367 -7.49 12.59 -6.20
N GLY A 368 -6.93 12.92 -7.38
CA GLY A 368 -7.44 14.00 -8.23
C GLY A 368 -8.63 13.62 -9.12
N THR A 369 -9.08 12.35 -9.06
CA THR A 369 -10.28 11.87 -9.76
C THR A 369 -11.51 11.74 -8.86
N MET A 370 -11.33 12.02 -7.56
CA MET A 370 -12.32 11.80 -6.49
C MET A 370 -13.06 13.06 -6.10
#